data_AF-A7SSI5-F1
#
_entry.id   AF-A7SSI5-F1
#
_cell.length_a   1.000
_cell.length_b   1.000
_cell.length_c   1.000
_cell.angle_alpha   90.00
_cell.angle_beta   90.00
_cell.angle_gamma   90.00
#
_symmetry.space_group_name_H-M   'P 1'
#
loop_
_entity.id
_entity.type
_entity.pdbx_description
1 polymer ?
#
loop_
_entity_poly.entity_id
_entity_poly.type
_entity_poly.pdbx_seq_one_letter_code
_entity_poly.pdbx_strand_id
1 'polypeptide(L)'
;MPLCTGNVFLLAAVHSCHESFSMREAIRLSWGNQENAINKGKWTWKTVFFLGQSSDDEKNQLLRLEAARYKDIVIGDFLDTYRNLTLKTILILRWAKKHCPQAQYILKTDHDCFVNVLPLMRLLRIRKPLYLGRIHWKNTPTRNKTSKFYVSKAEFSEPVYPPYAAGGGYVFKGSLLPSLLQASHEAAVFPMEDAYFGSLMKVIGVKAQSNKRF
;
A
#
# COMPACT_ATOMS: atom_id res chain seq x y z
N MET A 1 -0.93 1.02 -18.69
CA MET A 1 -0.38 1.55 -17.44
C MET A 1 -1.29 2.66 -16.90
N PRO A 2 -1.50 2.78 -15.58
CA PRO A 2 -2.40 3.78 -15.03
C PRO A 2 -1.86 5.20 -15.19
N LEU A 3 -2.73 6.12 -15.60
CA LEU A 3 -2.41 7.55 -15.75
C LEU A 3 -2.78 8.30 -14.47
N CYS A 4 -1.85 8.90 -13.74
CA CYS A 4 -2.17 9.81 -12.64
C CYS A 4 -1.95 11.26 -13.10
N THR A 5 -3.02 11.88 -13.60
CA THR A 5 -3.04 13.26 -14.10
C THR A 5 -3.90 14.15 -13.20
N GLY A 6 -3.67 15.46 -13.25
CA GLY A 6 -4.41 16.44 -12.45
C GLY A 6 -4.06 16.39 -10.95
N ASN A 7 -4.77 17.20 -10.16
CA ASN A 7 -4.58 17.28 -8.73
C ASN A 7 -5.25 16.10 -8.02
N VAL A 8 -4.45 15.18 -7.46
CA VAL A 8 -4.93 13.99 -6.76
C VAL A 8 -4.79 14.20 -5.26
N PHE A 9 -5.90 14.25 -4.53
CA PHE A 9 -5.85 14.37 -3.08
C PHE A 9 -5.39 13.05 -2.42
N LEU A 10 -5.90 11.91 -2.91
CA LEU A 10 -5.54 10.59 -2.41
C LEU A 10 -5.21 9.62 -3.56
N LEU A 11 -4.06 8.96 -3.47
CA LEU A 11 -3.79 7.74 -4.22
C LEU A 11 -4.13 6.53 -3.34
N ALA A 12 -5.16 5.77 -3.69
CA ALA A 12 -5.47 4.48 -3.07
C ALA A 12 -4.68 3.38 -3.78
N ALA A 13 -3.57 2.97 -3.19
CA ALA A 13 -2.72 1.87 -3.65
C ALA A 13 -3.16 0.57 -2.98
N VAL A 14 -3.72 -0.34 -3.77
CA VAL A 14 -4.35 -1.58 -3.27
C VAL A 14 -3.46 -2.77 -3.58
N HIS A 15 -3.01 -3.49 -2.55
CA HIS A 15 -2.38 -4.79 -2.71
C HIS A 15 -3.42 -5.82 -3.17
N SER A 16 -3.22 -6.39 -4.35
CA SER A 16 -4.08 -7.44 -4.90
C SER A 16 -3.26 -8.67 -5.29
N CYS A 17 -3.92 -9.75 -5.67
CA CYS A 17 -3.29 -10.96 -6.24
C CYS A 17 -4.12 -11.45 -7.43
N HIS A 18 -3.59 -12.40 -8.20
CA HIS A 18 -4.15 -12.85 -9.48
C HIS A 18 -5.58 -13.38 -9.33
N GLU A 19 -5.86 -14.10 -8.24
CA GLU A 19 -7.15 -14.71 -7.91
C GLU A 19 -8.23 -13.68 -7.55
N SER A 20 -7.84 -12.48 -7.13
CA SER A 20 -8.75 -11.48 -6.55
C SER A 20 -9.42 -10.57 -7.57
N PHE A 21 -9.73 -11.08 -8.78
CA PHE A 21 -10.42 -10.32 -9.82
C PHE A 21 -11.76 -9.75 -9.31
N SER A 22 -12.59 -10.59 -8.70
CA SER A 22 -13.91 -10.19 -8.17
C SER A 22 -13.80 -9.10 -7.09
N MET A 23 -12.74 -9.15 -6.27
CA MET A 23 -12.49 -8.14 -5.24
C MET A 23 -12.05 -6.81 -5.85
N ARG A 24 -11.18 -6.83 -6.87
CA ARG A 24 -10.83 -5.61 -7.63
C ARG A 24 -12.07 -5.00 -8.28
N GLU A 25 -12.92 -5.83 -8.89
CA GLU A 25 -14.17 -5.37 -9.49
C GLU A 25 -15.12 -4.78 -8.45
N ALA A 26 -15.27 -5.41 -7.29
CA ALA A 26 -16.06 -4.87 -6.20
C ALA A 26 -15.53 -3.50 -5.73
N ILE A 27 -14.21 -3.32 -5.63
CA ILE A 27 -13.60 -2.02 -5.30
C ILE A 27 -13.89 -0.98 -6.39
N ARG A 28 -13.74 -1.35 -7.68
CA ARG A 28 -14.08 -0.48 -8.83
C ARG A 28 -15.54 -0.06 -8.85
N LEU A 29 -16.45 -0.95 -8.45
CA LEU A 29 -17.89 -0.66 -8.42
C LEU A 29 -18.35 0.05 -7.14
N SER A 30 -17.47 0.21 -6.15
CA SER A 30 -17.80 0.78 -4.85
C SER A 30 -16.87 1.94 -4.46
N TRP A 31 -16.13 1.80 -3.36
CA TRP A 31 -15.36 2.87 -2.73
C TRP A 31 -14.15 3.32 -3.57
N GLY A 32 -13.67 2.47 -4.48
CA GLY A 32 -12.54 2.77 -5.36
C GLY A 32 -12.89 3.71 -6.50
N ASN A 33 -14.19 3.90 -6.81
CA ASN A 33 -14.64 4.81 -7.85
C ASN A 33 -14.80 6.24 -7.32
N GLN A 34 -14.05 7.20 -7.88
CA GLN A 34 -14.20 8.61 -7.52
C GLN A 34 -15.49 9.27 -8.05
N GLU A 35 -16.03 8.76 -9.16
CA GLU A 35 -17.23 9.26 -9.83
C GLU A 35 -18.48 8.60 -9.23
N ASN A 36 -18.64 8.76 -7.91
CA ASN A 36 -19.79 8.22 -7.18
C ASN A 36 -20.72 9.33 -6.65
N ALA A 37 -21.97 8.95 -6.41
CA ALA A 37 -23.04 9.85 -5.97
C ALA A 37 -22.76 10.57 -4.65
N ILE A 38 -21.88 10.02 -3.80
CA ILE A 38 -21.57 10.57 -2.48
C ILE A 38 -20.45 11.63 -2.58
N ASN A 39 -19.49 11.46 -3.51
CA ASN A 39 -18.38 12.39 -3.70
C ASN A 39 -18.82 13.72 -4.32
N LYS A 40 -19.76 13.70 -5.29
CA LYS A 40 -20.25 14.90 -6.02
C LYS A 40 -19.12 15.82 -6.52
N GLY A 41 -17.99 15.24 -6.94
CA GLY A 41 -16.81 15.99 -7.43
C GLY A 41 -16.02 16.77 -6.37
N LYS A 42 -16.31 16.59 -5.07
CA LYS A 42 -15.67 17.36 -3.98
C LYS A 42 -14.22 16.96 -3.73
N TRP A 43 -13.89 15.69 -3.91
CA TRP A 43 -12.55 15.14 -3.70
C TRP A 43 -12.08 14.40 -4.94
N THR A 44 -10.77 14.42 -5.18
CA THR A 44 -10.14 13.67 -6.26
C THR A 44 -9.31 12.54 -5.65
N TRP A 45 -9.59 11.32 -6.07
CA TRP A 45 -8.72 10.19 -5.75
C TRP A 45 -8.59 9.24 -6.91
N LYS A 46 -7.47 8.51 -6.91
CA LYS A 46 -7.21 7.49 -7.90
C LYS A 46 -6.97 6.17 -7.19
N THR A 47 -7.64 5.12 -7.64
CA THR A 47 -7.39 3.75 -7.19
C THR A 47 -6.48 3.05 -8.18
N VAL A 48 -5.44 2.40 -7.67
CA VAL A 48 -4.48 1.64 -8.46
C VAL A 48 -4.17 0.33 -7.75
N PHE A 49 -4.27 -0.78 -8.47
CA PHE A 49 -3.98 -2.11 -7.95
C PHE A 49 -2.52 -2.49 -8.25
N PHE A 50 -1.85 -3.04 -7.25
CA PHE A 50 -0.46 -3.47 -7.34
C PHE A 50 -0.38 -4.98 -7.15
N LEU A 51 0.25 -5.66 -8.11
CA LEU A 51 0.42 -7.11 -8.14
C LEU A 51 1.86 -7.47 -8.52
N GLY A 52 2.32 -8.65 -8.12
CA GLY A 52 3.50 -9.30 -8.71
C GLY A 52 3.09 -10.19 -9.89
N GLN A 53 3.97 -11.08 -10.31
CA GLN A 53 3.69 -12.15 -11.27
C GLN A 53 3.28 -13.44 -10.56
N SER A 54 2.52 -14.29 -11.24
CA SER A 54 2.25 -15.66 -10.82
C SER A 54 3.30 -16.60 -11.41
N SER A 55 3.49 -17.77 -10.80
CA SER A 55 4.23 -18.88 -11.41
C SER A 55 3.45 -19.55 -12.55
N ASP A 56 2.18 -19.18 -12.71
CA ASP A 56 1.25 -19.68 -13.71
C ASP A 56 1.09 -18.62 -14.82
N ASP A 57 1.53 -18.97 -16.03
CA ASP A 57 1.53 -18.07 -17.18
C ASP A 57 0.13 -17.74 -17.70
N GLU A 58 -0.85 -18.63 -17.53
CA GLU A 58 -2.24 -18.35 -17.91
C GLU A 58 -2.81 -17.25 -17.00
N LYS A 59 -2.54 -17.33 -15.69
CA LYS A 59 -2.91 -16.26 -14.75
C LYS A 59 -2.25 -14.93 -15.10
N ASN A 60 -0.97 -14.96 -15.50
CA ASN A 60 -0.26 -13.77 -15.96
C ASN A 60 -0.90 -13.18 -17.23
N GLN A 61 -1.32 -14.01 -18.17
CA GLN A 61 -1.98 -13.57 -19.40
C GLN A 61 -3.35 -12.93 -19.10
N LEU A 62 -4.17 -13.56 -18.26
CA LEU A 62 -5.46 -13.01 -17.83
C LEU A 62 -5.28 -11.66 -17.11
N LEU A 63 -4.27 -11.54 -16.24
CA LEU A 63 -3.96 -10.29 -15.57
C LEU A 63 -3.54 -9.18 -16.56
N ARG A 64 -2.76 -9.51 -17.59
CA ARG A 64 -2.38 -8.54 -18.64
C ARG A 64 -3.60 -8.06 -19.43
N LEU A 65 -4.55 -8.95 -19.73
CA LEU A 65 -5.81 -8.58 -20.39
C LEU A 65 -6.66 -7.65 -19.52
N GLU A 66 -6.78 -7.93 -18.23
CA GLU A 66 -7.46 -7.05 -17.28
C GLU A 66 -6.75 -5.68 -17.20
N ALA A 67 -5.43 -5.67 -17.06
CA ALA A 67 -4.63 -4.44 -16.99
C ALA A 67 -4.76 -3.58 -18.25
N ALA A 68 -4.87 -4.20 -19.43
CA ALA A 68 -5.11 -3.51 -20.70
C ALA A 68 -6.52 -2.90 -20.76
N ARG A 69 -7.53 -3.61 -20.26
CA ARG A 69 -8.94 -3.17 -20.23
C ARG A 69 -9.18 -2.01 -19.27
N TYR A 70 -8.81 -2.17 -18.00
CA TYR A 70 -9.17 -1.21 -16.95
C TYR A 70 -8.13 -0.11 -16.74
N LYS A 71 -6.88 -0.32 -17.17
CA LYS A 71 -5.77 0.64 -17.07
C LYS A 71 -5.55 1.16 -15.64
N ASP A 72 -5.80 0.32 -14.63
CA ASP A 72 -5.67 0.63 -13.21
C ASP A 72 -4.75 -0.33 -12.44
N ILE A 73 -4.04 -1.20 -13.16
CA ILE A 73 -3.12 -2.20 -12.61
C ILE A 73 -1.66 -1.86 -12.91
N VAL A 74 -0.81 -2.05 -11.91
CA VAL A 74 0.66 -2.07 -11.99
C VAL A 74 1.16 -3.45 -11.61
N ILE A 75 1.92 -4.07 -12.50
CA ILE A 75 2.49 -5.41 -12.32
C ILE A 75 3.99 -5.27 -12.09
N GLY A 76 4.49 -5.78 -10.97
CA GLY A 76 5.90 -5.82 -10.63
C GLY A 76 6.58 -7.08 -11.15
N ASP A 77 7.88 -6.98 -11.38
CA ASP A 77 8.73 -8.11 -11.81
C ASP A 77 9.25 -8.90 -10.61
N PHE A 78 8.35 -9.56 -9.89
CA PHE A 78 8.64 -10.45 -8.77
C PHE A 78 7.48 -11.42 -8.56
N LEU A 79 7.76 -12.61 -8.04
CA LEU A 79 6.72 -13.60 -7.71
C LEU A 79 5.80 -13.07 -6.59
N ASP A 80 4.49 -13.08 -6.84
CA ASP A 80 3.48 -12.58 -5.91
C ASP A 80 3.22 -13.60 -4.79
N THR A 81 4.00 -13.48 -3.72
CA THR A 81 3.88 -14.33 -2.53
C THR A 81 3.72 -13.46 -1.29
N TYR A 82 3.22 -14.04 -0.21
CA TYR A 82 3.10 -13.35 1.07
C TYR A 82 4.45 -12.77 1.56
N ARG A 83 5.56 -13.49 1.35
CA ARG A 83 6.90 -13.03 1.70
C ARG A 83 7.36 -11.82 0.87
N ASN A 84 6.84 -11.67 -0.34
CA ASN A 84 7.18 -10.59 -1.27
C ASN A 84 6.23 -9.40 -1.21
N LEU A 85 5.29 -9.34 -0.24
CA LEU A 85 4.46 -8.16 -0.02
C LEU A 85 5.29 -6.89 0.19
N THR A 86 6.46 -7.01 0.81
CA THR A 86 7.40 -5.90 0.98
C THR A 86 7.88 -5.35 -0.37
N LEU A 87 8.17 -6.21 -1.35
CA LEU A 87 8.53 -5.79 -2.71
C LEU A 87 7.38 -5.06 -3.40
N LYS A 88 6.14 -5.47 -3.13
CA LYS A 88 4.93 -4.80 -3.61
C LYS A 88 4.76 -3.40 -3.02
N THR A 89 5.08 -3.19 -1.75
CA THR A 89 5.12 -1.84 -1.15
C THR A 89 6.23 -0.99 -1.75
N ILE A 90 7.42 -1.55 -2.02
CA ILE A 90 8.49 -0.83 -2.74
C ILE A 90 8.04 -0.46 -4.16
N LEU A 91 7.31 -1.34 -4.84
CA LEU A 91 6.70 -1.05 -6.15
C LEU A 91 5.72 0.13 -6.06
N ILE A 92 4.87 0.19 -5.03
CA ILE A 92 3.98 1.33 -4.77
C ILE A 92 4.80 2.62 -4.65
N LEU A 93 5.86 2.62 -3.82
CA LEU A 93 6.70 3.81 -3.62
C LEU A 93 7.36 4.27 -4.93
N ARG A 94 7.95 3.35 -5.69
CA ARG A 94 8.58 3.64 -6.99
C ARG A 94 7.58 4.20 -7.99
N TRP A 95 6.44 3.53 -8.13
CA TRP A 95 5.42 3.93 -9.09
C TRP A 95 4.80 5.27 -8.71
N ALA A 96 4.42 5.46 -7.45
CA ALA A 96 3.81 6.71 -6.99
C ALA A 96 4.76 7.89 -7.15
N LYS A 97 6.05 7.75 -6.81
CA LYS A 97 7.06 8.80 -7.03
C LYS A 97 7.20 9.17 -8.51
N LYS A 98 7.22 8.16 -9.40
CA LYS A 98 7.46 8.37 -10.83
C LYS A 98 6.23 8.85 -11.59
N HIS A 99 5.05 8.33 -11.26
CA HIS A 99 3.85 8.47 -12.07
C HIS A 99 2.73 9.27 -11.39
N CYS A 100 2.81 9.49 -10.08
CA CYS A 100 1.79 10.22 -9.31
C CYS A 100 2.40 11.14 -8.22
N PRO A 101 3.47 11.91 -8.52
CA PRO A 101 4.19 12.71 -7.52
C PRO A 101 3.33 13.81 -6.88
N GLN A 102 2.24 14.19 -7.54
CA GLN A 102 1.32 15.22 -7.08
C GLN A 102 0.27 14.73 -6.06
N ALA A 103 0.23 13.42 -5.77
CA ALA A 103 -0.70 12.88 -4.78
C ALA A 103 -0.39 13.46 -3.39
N GLN A 104 -1.37 14.11 -2.74
CA GLN A 104 -1.15 14.69 -1.41
C GLN A 104 -1.00 13.61 -0.33
N TYR A 105 -1.79 12.55 -0.44
CA TYR A 105 -1.76 11.39 0.43
C TYR A 105 -1.76 10.10 -0.37
N ILE A 106 -1.17 9.07 0.22
CA ILE A 106 -1.18 7.72 -0.31
C ILE A 106 -1.79 6.82 0.76
N LEU A 107 -2.85 6.12 0.42
CA LEU A 107 -3.42 5.04 1.20
C LEU A 107 -2.88 3.73 0.65
N LYS A 108 -2.18 2.96 1.48
CA LYS A 108 -1.99 1.52 1.22
C LYS A 108 -3.12 0.78 1.89
N THR A 109 -3.74 -0.17 1.18
CA THR A 109 -4.71 -1.11 1.74
C THR A 109 -4.68 -2.42 0.94
N ASP A 110 -5.43 -3.42 1.38
CA ASP A 110 -5.51 -4.73 0.76
C ASP A 110 -6.86 -4.87 0.01
N HIS A 111 -6.91 -5.76 -0.97
CA HIS A 111 -8.10 -5.95 -1.82
C HIS A 111 -9.32 -6.52 -1.07
N ASP A 112 -9.13 -7.06 0.12
CA ASP A 112 -10.17 -7.60 1.01
C ASP A 112 -10.64 -6.57 2.06
N CYS A 113 -10.23 -5.30 1.92
CA CYS A 113 -10.59 -4.22 2.82
C CYS A 113 -11.66 -3.28 2.23
N PHE A 114 -12.49 -2.72 3.11
CA PHE A 114 -13.42 -1.64 2.79
C PHE A 114 -12.90 -0.30 3.30
N VAL A 115 -12.92 0.73 2.45
CA VAL A 115 -12.48 2.09 2.83
C VAL A 115 -13.66 3.04 2.80
N ASN A 116 -14.00 3.61 3.95
CA ASN A 116 -14.92 4.76 3.99
C ASN A 116 -14.16 6.04 3.60
N VAL A 117 -14.06 6.30 2.29
CA VAL A 117 -13.17 7.33 1.73
C VAL A 117 -13.50 8.74 2.21
N LEU A 118 -14.79 9.12 2.32
CA LEU A 118 -15.12 10.52 2.63
C LEU A 118 -14.76 10.96 4.07
N PRO A 119 -15.05 10.18 5.12
CA PRO A 119 -14.52 10.45 6.46
C PRO A 119 -12.99 10.48 6.48
N LEU A 120 -12.33 9.59 5.72
CA LEU A 120 -10.87 9.59 5.60
C LEU A 120 -10.37 10.91 5.00
N MET A 121 -10.91 11.36 3.87
CA MET A 121 -10.51 12.63 3.24
C MET A 121 -10.66 13.83 4.19
N ARG A 122 -11.80 13.90 4.89
CA ARG A 122 -12.06 14.97 5.86
C ARG A 122 -11.03 14.96 6.99
N LEU A 123 -10.71 13.78 7.51
CA LEU A 123 -9.70 13.59 8.55
C LEU A 123 -8.32 14.08 8.08
N LEU A 124 -7.91 13.66 6.88
CA LEU A 124 -6.61 14.02 6.30
C LEU A 124 -6.49 15.53 6.04
N ARG A 125 -7.56 16.18 5.58
CA ARG A 125 -7.56 17.63 5.36
C ARG A 125 -7.43 18.44 6.66
N ILE A 126 -8.07 17.97 7.74
CA ILE A 126 -8.08 18.68 9.04
C ILE A 126 -6.78 18.41 9.81
N ARG A 127 -6.43 17.13 10.02
CA ARG A 127 -5.31 16.75 10.89
C ARG A 127 -3.94 16.79 10.20
N LYS A 128 -3.93 16.70 8.87
CA LYS A 128 -2.73 16.68 8.03
C LYS A 128 -1.60 15.74 8.54
N PRO A 129 -1.91 14.48 8.89
CA PRO A 129 -0.92 13.57 9.47
C PRO A 129 0.18 13.21 8.47
N LEU A 130 1.39 12.94 8.95
CA LEU A 130 2.47 12.42 8.10
C LEU A 130 2.34 10.92 7.84
N TYR A 131 1.97 10.16 8.88
CA TYR A 131 1.74 8.72 8.84
C TYR A 131 0.65 8.34 9.85
N LEU A 132 -0.40 7.65 9.38
CA LEU A 132 -1.63 7.37 10.14
C LEU A 132 -2.11 5.94 9.87
N GLY A 133 -2.48 5.23 10.92
CA GLY A 133 -3.16 3.93 10.82
C GLY A 133 -3.44 3.35 12.20
N ARG A 134 -3.76 2.05 12.29
CA ARG A 134 -3.85 1.35 13.58
C ARG A 134 -2.47 0.87 13.99
N ILE A 135 -1.83 1.51 14.97
CA ILE A 135 -0.41 1.22 15.27
C ILE A 135 -0.27 0.00 16.19
N HIS A 136 0.57 -0.94 15.74
CA HIS A 136 1.14 -1.99 16.57
C HIS A 136 2.38 -1.47 17.30
N TRP A 137 2.36 -1.63 18.62
CA TRP A 137 3.46 -1.25 19.49
C TRP A 137 4.12 -2.49 20.05
N LYS A 138 5.45 -2.51 20.05
CA LYS A 138 6.26 -3.58 20.67
C LYS A 138 5.99 -5.00 20.12
N ASN A 139 5.48 -5.11 18.89
CA ASN A 139 5.37 -6.41 18.21
C ASN A 139 6.76 -6.98 17.95
N THR A 140 6.88 -8.30 18.10
CA THR A 140 8.14 -9.03 17.90
C THR A 140 8.08 -9.85 16.60
N PRO A 141 9.23 -10.11 15.96
CA PRO A 141 9.26 -10.95 14.77
C PRO A 141 8.89 -12.41 15.10
N THR A 142 7.96 -12.99 14.35
CA THR A 142 7.61 -14.40 14.49
C THR A 142 8.78 -15.27 14.06
N ARG A 143 9.34 -16.07 14.98
CA ARG A 143 10.50 -16.94 14.72
C ARG A 143 10.13 -18.40 14.40
N ASN A 144 8.84 -18.73 14.37
CA ASN A 144 8.35 -20.04 13.96
C ASN A 144 8.38 -20.18 12.42
N LYS A 145 9.23 -21.08 11.90
CA LYS A 145 9.43 -21.31 10.45
C LYS A 145 8.17 -21.75 9.68
N THR A 146 7.18 -22.33 10.36
CA THR A 146 5.93 -22.76 9.71
C THR A 146 4.88 -21.65 9.61
N SER A 147 5.10 -20.52 10.28
CA SER A 147 4.20 -19.38 10.21
C SER A 147 4.39 -18.61 8.91
N LYS A 148 3.29 -18.18 8.28
CA LYS A 148 3.34 -17.25 7.14
C LYS A 148 4.00 -15.91 7.49
N PHE A 149 4.04 -15.55 8.78
CA PHE A 149 4.68 -14.34 9.30
C PHE A 149 6.14 -14.56 9.72
N TYR A 150 6.75 -15.70 9.37
CA TYR A 150 8.12 -16.03 9.76
C TYR A 150 9.14 -15.01 9.25
N VAL A 151 9.92 -14.45 10.18
CA VAL A 151 11.08 -13.61 9.91
C VAL A 151 12.28 -14.17 10.66
N SER A 152 13.36 -14.47 9.94
CA SER A 152 14.60 -14.99 10.51
C SER A 152 15.42 -13.90 11.20
N LYS A 153 16.36 -14.29 12.09
CA LYS A 153 17.28 -13.34 12.73
C LYS A 153 18.22 -12.64 11.74
N ALA A 154 18.53 -13.29 10.62
CA ALA A 154 19.33 -12.70 9.55
C ALA A 154 18.56 -11.61 8.78
N GLU A 155 17.26 -11.80 8.57
CA GLU A 155 16.39 -10.81 7.92
C GLU A 155 16.08 -9.61 8.84
N PHE A 156 15.91 -9.86 10.14
CA PHE A 156 15.70 -8.81 11.14
C PHE A 156 16.27 -9.25 12.49
N SER A 157 17.38 -8.64 12.89
CA SER A 157 18.15 -9.01 14.09
C SER A 157 17.52 -8.54 15.39
N GLU A 158 16.87 -7.38 15.37
CA GLU A 158 16.32 -6.76 16.56
C GLU A 158 15.17 -7.61 17.16
N PRO A 159 15.01 -7.59 18.49
CA PRO A 159 13.98 -8.38 19.16
C PRO A 159 12.57 -7.82 18.94
N VAL A 160 12.44 -6.53 18.62
CA VAL A 160 11.18 -5.79 18.56
C VAL A 160 11.17 -4.90 17.32
N TYR A 161 10.06 -4.90 16.58
CA TYR A 161 9.89 -4.01 15.45
C TYR A 161 9.70 -2.55 15.92
N PRO A 162 10.16 -1.55 15.13
CA PRO A 162 9.69 -0.18 15.25
C PRO A 162 8.14 -0.12 15.21
N PRO A 163 7.51 0.89 15.83
CA PRO A 163 6.05 1.06 15.72
C PRO A 163 5.61 1.17 14.26
N TYR A 164 4.58 0.41 13.89
CA TYR A 164 4.08 0.36 12.51
C TYR A 164 2.56 0.24 12.47
N ALA A 165 1.94 0.71 11.38
CA ALA A 165 0.49 0.59 11.17
C ALA A 165 0.11 -0.80 10.65
N ALA A 166 -0.96 -1.38 11.16
CA ALA A 166 -1.48 -2.69 10.78
C ALA A 166 -1.78 -2.80 9.27
N GLY A 167 -1.59 -4.00 8.72
CA GLY A 167 -1.69 -4.27 7.27
C GLY A 167 -3.00 -3.89 6.58
N GLY A 168 -4.14 -3.90 7.28
CA GLY A 168 -5.46 -3.60 6.70
C GLY A 168 -5.59 -2.20 6.10
N GLY A 169 -4.77 -1.25 6.56
CA GLY A 169 -4.57 -0.02 5.83
C GLY A 169 -3.86 1.06 6.61
N TYR A 170 -3.10 1.89 5.89
CA TYR A 170 -2.43 3.04 6.44
C TYR A 170 -2.29 4.15 5.42
N VAL A 171 -2.26 5.39 5.90
CA VAL A 171 -2.08 6.58 5.07
C VAL A 171 -0.76 7.25 5.42
N PHE A 172 -0.06 7.72 4.41
CA PHE A 172 1.10 8.58 4.58
C PHE A 172 1.06 9.75 3.60
N LYS A 173 1.77 10.83 3.95
CA LYS A 173 1.82 12.03 3.13
C LYS A 173 2.70 11.81 1.90
N GLY A 174 2.22 12.20 0.72
CA GLY A 174 2.94 11.98 -0.54
C GLY A 174 4.30 12.67 -0.62
N SER A 175 4.48 13.78 0.11
CA SER A 175 5.76 14.47 0.24
C SER A 175 6.88 13.61 0.85
N LEU A 176 6.55 12.47 1.49
CA LEU A 176 7.52 11.53 2.05
C LEU A 176 8.09 10.55 1.01
N LEU A 177 7.49 10.45 -0.19
CA LEU A 177 7.90 9.50 -1.23
C LEU A 177 9.40 9.53 -1.56
N PRO A 178 10.07 10.70 -1.72
CA PRO A 178 11.50 10.72 -2.02
C PRO A 178 12.34 10.08 -0.91
N SER A 179 12.09 10.45 0.35
CA SER A 179 12.83 9.93 1.51
C SER A 179 12.53 8.47 1.79
N LEU A 180 11.27 8.04 1.65
CA LEU A 180 10.89 6.63 1.79
C LEU A 180 11.55 5.76 0.73
N LEU A 181 11.57 6.21 -0.53
CA LEU A 181 12.22 5.46 -1.59
C LEU A 181 13.74 5.38 -1.38
N GLN A 182 14.38 6.49 -0.98
CA GLN A 182 15.80 6.48 -0.62
C GLN A 182 16.10 5.49 0.51
N ALA A 183 15.34 5.57 1.61
CA ALA A 183 15.48 4.66 2.74
C ALA A 183 15.27 3.19 2.33
N SER A 184 14.34 2.92 1.40
CA SER A 184 14.09 1.56 0.91
C SER A 184 15.25 0.97 0.08
N HIS A 185 16.10 1.81 -0.51
CA HIS A 185 17.29 1.35 -1.23
C HIS A 185 18.42 0.93 -0.28
N GLU A 186 18.48 1.53 0.91
CA GLU A 186 19.54 1.29 1.90
C GLU A 186 19.13 0.22 2.94
N ALA A 187 17.83 0.10 3.22
CA ALA A 187 17.32 -0.82 4.23
C ALA A 187 17.29 -2.27 3.74
N ALA A 188 17.71 -3.20 4.61
CA ALA A 188 17.51 -4.63 4.40
C ALA A 188 16.01 -4.97 4.31
N VAL A 189 15.62 -5.69 3.27
CA VAL A 189 14.24 -6.13 3.03
C VAL A 189 13.93 -7.37 3.87
N PHE A 190 12.78 -7.40 4.53
CA PHE A 190 12.29 -8.55 5.29
C PHE A 190 10.77 -8.79 5.08
N PRO A 191 10.28 -10.03 5.28
CA PRO A 191 8.94 -10.46 4.85
C PRO A 191 7.85 -10.19 5.89
N MET A 192 7.78 -8.94 6.37
CA MET A 192 6.70 -8.42 7.20
C MET A 192 6.46 -6.97 6.76
N GLU A 193 5.64 -6.81 5.72
CA GLU A 193 5.51 -5.57 4.93
C GLU A 193 5.20 -4.33 5.77
N ASP A 194 4.25 -4.44 6.69
CA ASP A 194 3.82 -3.34 7.54
C ASP A 194 4.93 -2.92 8.53
N ALA A 195 5.61 -3.89 9.15
CA ALA A 195 6.77 -3.65 10.00
C ALA A 195 7.99 -3.10 9.21
N TYR A 196 8.19 -3.53 7.97
CA TYR A 196 9.20 -2.95 7.07
C TYR A 196 8.89 -1.49 6.80
N PHE A 197 7.64 -1.17 6.46
CA PHE A 197 7.24 0.21 6.21
C PHE A 197 7.39 1.10 7.46
N GLY A 198 7.06 0.58 8.65
CA GLY A 198 7.33 1.25 9.93
C GLY A 198 8.83 1.46 10.20
N SER A 199 9.68 0.53 9.74
CA SER A 199 11.14 0.68 9.82
C SER A 199 11.63 1.82 8.91
N LEU A 200 11.10 1.93 7.69
CA LEU A 200 11.40 3.08 6.82
C LEU A 200 10.95 4.41 7.45
N MET A 201 9.75 4.44 8.04
CA MET A 201 9.25 5.62 8.75
C MET A 201 10.16 6.03 9.91
N LYS A 202 10.67 5.07 10.68
CA LYS A 202 11.67 5.31 11.73
C LYS A 202 12.96 5.91 11.16
N VAL A 203 13.48 5.37 10.06
CA VAL A 203 14.71 5.86 9.39
C VAL A 203 14.55 7.33 8.98
N ILE A 204 13.41 7.71 8.41
CA ILE A 204 13.15 9.10 7.99
C ILE A 204 12.65 10.02 9.12
N GLY A 205 12.66 9.55 10.37
CA GLY A 205 12.26 10.35 11.55
C GLY A 205 10.77 10.65 11.68
N VAL A 206 9.90 9.94 10.96
CA VAL A 206 8.44 10.16 11.01
C VAL A 206 7.80 9.30 12.08
N LYS A 207 7.09 9.95 13.02
CA LYS A 207 6.35 9.27 14.08
C LYS A 207 4.99 8.79 13.58
N ALA A 208 4.68 7.53 13.86
CA ALA A 208 3.38 6.94 13.59
C ALA A 208 2.28 7.54 14.47
N GLN A 209 1.13 7.87 13.89
CA GLN A 209 -0.05 8.33 14.62
C GLN A 209 -1.13 7.24 14.61
N SER A 210 -1.59 6.83 15.78
CA SER A 210 -2.62 5.81 15.91
C SER A 210 -4.03 6.37 15.80
N ASN A 211 -4.90 5.66 15.08
CA ASN A 211 -6.32 5.97 14.98
C ASN A 211 -7.15 4.69 14.96
N LYS A 212 -8.07 4.56 15.91
CA LYS A 212 -8.95 3.39 16.09
C LYS A 212 -10.00 3.17 15.00
N ARG A 213 -10.12 4.09 14.04
CA ARG A 213 -11.03 3.97 12.88
C ARG A 213 -10.41 3.20 11.70
N PHE A 214 -9.17 2.75 11.86
CA PHE A 214 -8.46 1.84 10.96
C PHE A 214 -8.50 0.42 11.50
#